data_AF-A0A422P0C6-F1
#
_entry.id   AF-A0A422P0C6-F1
#
_cell.length_a   1.000
_cell.length_b   1.000
_cell.length_c   1.000
_cell.angle_alpha   90.00
_cell.angle_beta   90.00
_cell.angle_gamma   90.00
#
_symmetry.space_group_name_H-M   'P 1'
#
loop_
_entity.id
_entity.type
_entity.pdbx_description
1 polymer ?
#
loop_
_entity_poly.entity_id
_entity_poly.type
_entity_poly.pdbx_seq_one_letter_code
_entity_poly.pdbx_strand_id
1 'polypeptide(L)'
;SLGITRAIGDAGFKLDEYTDGKPSGIIADAETQTTKLTDRDEFLVIGCDGLWDVMSYDRVVQFCSQLAAEGVPPQDITDRLCQEALQQGSTDNVTCVYINIKTKRPNSSDWCSQSAASTSQKNA
;
A
#
# COMPACT_ATOMS: atom_id res chain seq x y z
N SER A 1 -2.13 7.15 -23.65
CA SER A 1 -2.32 5.76 -23.19
C SER A 1 -2.27 5.75 -21.67
N LEU A 2 -3.11 4.97 -21.00
CA LEU A 2 -3.10 4.82 -19.54
C LEU A 2 -2.47 3.46 -19.19
N GLY A 3 -1.66 3.40 -18.14
CA GLY A 3 -1.03 2.17 -17.66
C GLY A 3 -1.95 1.27 -16.81
N ILE A 4 -3.24 1.57 -16.78
CA ILE A 4 -4.23 0.94 -15.90
C ILE A 4 -5.54 0.71 -16.66
N THR A 5 -6.39 -0.17 -16.13
CA THR A 5 -7.75 -0.43 -16.64
C THR A 5 -8.84 0.02 -15.67
N ARG A 6 -8.47 0.40 -14.43
CA ARG A 6 -9.39 0.83 -13.39
C ARG A 6 -8.85 2.04 -12.64
N ALA A 7 -9.66 3.07 -12.48
CA ALA A 7 -9.32 4.26 -11.70
C ALA A 7 -10.57 5.00 -11.23
N ILE A 8 -10.43 5.81 -10.17
CA ILE A 8 -11.38 6.88 -9.87
C ILE A 8 -10.91 8.13 -10.64
N GLY A 9 -11.84 8.94 -11.17
CA GLY A 9 -11.50 10.07 -12.04
C GLY A 9 -11.47 9.67 -13.51
N ASP A 10 -10.51 10.19 -14.29
CA ASP A 10 -10.36 9.94 -15.73
C ASP A 10 -11.67 10.05 -16.53
N ALA A 11 -12.47 11.08 -16.22
CA ALA A 11 -13.80 11.27 -16.80
C ALA A 11 -13.77 11.30 -18.34
N GLY A 12 -12.69 11.83 -18.92
CA GLY A 12 -12.44 11.86 -20.37
C GLY A 12 -12.46 10.48 -21.05
N PHE A 13 -12.24 9.41 -20.28
CA PHE A 13 -12.28 8.04 -20.76
C PHE A 13 -13.61 7.33 -20.42
N LYS A 14 -14.51 7.94 -19.65
CA LYS A 14 -15.68 7.25 -19.07
C LYS A 14 -17.02 7.87 -19.45
N LEU A 15 -17.08 9.19 -19.59
CA LEU A 15 -18.32 9.89 -19.86
C LEU A 15 -18.56 9.96 -21.37
N ASP A 16 -19.81 9.73 -21.80
CA ASP A 16 -20.21 9.76 -23.21
C ASP A 16 -19.85 11.09 -23.89
N GLU A 17 -19.95 12.20 -23.14
CA GLU A 17 -19.57 13.55 -23.59
C GLU A 17 -18.13 13.64 -24.10
N TYR A 18 -17.21 12.83 -23.56
CA TYR A 18 -15.78 12.88 -23.90
C TYR A 18 -15.32 11.72 -24.77
N THR A 19 -16.18 10.73 -25.01
CA THR A 19 -15.81 9.48 -25.69
C THR A 19 -16.56 9.25 -27.00
N ASP A 20 -17.44 10.17 -27.40
CA ASP A 20 -18.36 10.00 -28.54
C ASP A 20 -19.16 8.69 -28.44
N GLY A 21 -19.50 8.27 -27.21
CA GLY A 21 -20.19 7.01 -26.91
C GLY A 21 -19.35 5.75 -27.14
N LYS A 22 -18.03 5.85 -27.29
CA LYS A 22 -17.14 4.69 -27.46
C LYS A 22 -16.55 4.24 -26.11
N PRO A 23 -16.67 2.96 -25.73
CA PRO A 23 -16.07 2.48 -24.49
C PRO A 23 -14.54 2.56 -24.56
N SER A 24 -13.91 3.27 -23.64
CA SER A 24 -12.44 3.31 -23.52
C SER A 24 -11.85 2.03 -22.89
N GLY A 25 -12.68 1.25 -22.19
CA GLY A 25 -12.26 0.11 -21.37
C GLY A 25 -11.81 0.47 -19.96
N ILE A 26 -11.78 1.75 -19.57
CA ILE A 26 -11.44 2.18 -18.20
C ILE A 26 -12.69 2.27 -17.33
N ILE A 27 -12.71 1.59 -16.19
CA ILE A 27 -13.86 1.58 -15.26
C ILE A 27 -13.48 2.09 -13.87
N ALA A 28 -14.47 2.49 -13.08
CA ALA A 28 -14.27 2.91 -11.69
C ALA A 28 -14.66 1.83 -10.66
N ASP A 29 -15.16 0.69 -11.12
CA ASP A 29 -15.61 -0.38 -10.24
C ASP A 29 -14.43 -1.06 -9.55
N ALA A 30 -14.49 -1.12 -8.22
CA ALA A 30 -13.50 -1.81 -7.40
C ALA A 30 -13.71 -3.33 -7.43
N GLU A 31 -12.62 -4.09 -7.33
CA GLU A 31 -12.71 -5.50 -6.95
C GLU A 31 -12.75 -5.61 -5.42
N THR A 32 -13.73 -6.33 -4.89
CA THR A 32 -13.88 -6.53 -3.44
C THR A 32 -13.74 -8.00 -3.08
N GLN A 33 -12.86 -8.28 -2.13
CA GLN A 33 -12.69 -9.60 -1.55
C GLN A 33 -12.85 -9.54 -0.02
N THR A 34 -13.23 -10.65 0.60
CA THR A 34 -13.39 -10.74 2.05
C THR A 34 -12.74 -12.03 2.54
N THR A 35 -11.87 -11.89 3.52
CA THR A 35 -11.16 -13.01 4.16
C THR A 35 -11.43 -12.98 5.65
N LYS A 36 -11.70 -14.15 6.23
CA LYS A 36 -11.86 -14.29 7.68
C LYS A 36 -10.48 -14.40 8.32
N LEU A 37 -10.17 -13.46 9.22
CA LEU A 37 -8.95 -13.50 10.01
C LEU A 37 -8.91 -14.74 10.92
N THR A 38 -7.71 -15.24 11.11
CA THR A 38 -7.33 -16.38 11.94
C THR A 38 -6.21 -15.97 12.88
N ASP A 39 -5.96 -16.77 13.92
CA ASP A 39 -4.86 -16.51 14.86
C ASP A 39 -3.45 -16.61 14.23
N ARG A 40 -3.38 -17.08 12.98
CA ARG A 40 -2.13 -17.16 12.20
C ARG A 40 -1.81 -15.87 11.46
N ASP A 41 -2.78 -14.98 11.29
CA ASP A 41 -2.58 -13.73 10.55
C ASP A 41 -1.83 -12.73 11.43
N GLU A 42 -0.64 -12.32 10.97
CA GLU A 42 0.27 -11.50 11.77
C GLU A 42 0.14 -10.01 11.43
N PHE A 43 0.15 -9.70 10.13
CA PHE A 43 0.10 -8.35 9.61
C PHE A 43 -0.45 -8.32 8.19
N LEU A 44 -0.83 -7.12 7.73
CA LEU A 44 -1.17 -6.81 6.35
C LEU A 44 -0.25 -5.70 5.84
N VAL A 45 0.27 -5.88 4.63
CA VAL A 45 1.00 -4.83 3.89
C VAL A 45 0.17 -4.41 2.69
N ILE A 46 0.01 -3.10 2.52
CA ILE A 46 -0.58 -2.47 1.34
C ILE A 46 0.50 -1.60 0.71
N GLY A 47 0.68 -1.64 -0.60
CA GLY A 47 1.66 -0.82 -1.31
C GLY A 47 1.20 -0.44 -2.71
N CYS A 48 1.79 0.63 -3.26
CA CYS A 48 1.64 0.98 -4.67
C CYS A 48 2.59 0.16 -5.58
N ASP A 49 2.41 0.28 -6.89
CA ASP A 49 3.27 -0.30 -7.94
C ASP A 49 4.76 0.01 -7.73
N GLY A 50 5.12 1.23 -7.31
CA GLY A 50 6.51 1.57 -6.99
C GLY A 50 7.21 0.63 -6.00
N LEU A 51 6.45 -0.05 -5.10
CA LEU A 51 6.99 -1.13 -4.26
C LEU A 51 7.02 -2.47 -5.01
N TRP A 52 5.89 -2.84 -5.63
CA TRP A 52 5.69 -4.17 -6.20
C TRP A 52 6.44 -4.42 -7.52
N ASP A 53 6.82 -3.36 -8.22
CA ASP A 53 7.60 -3.42 -9.46
C ASP A 53 9.03 -3.95 -9.20
N VAL A 54 9.54 -3.79 -7.97
CA VAL A 54 10.93 -4.13 -7.61
C VAL A 54 11.05 -5.13 -6.45
N MET A 55 9.97 -5.37 -5.70
CA MET A 55 9.95 -6.34 -4.60
C MET A 55 8.81 -7.36 -4.77
N SER A 56 9.15 -8.65 -4.64
CA SER A 56 8.14 -9.72 -4.63
C SER A 56 7.37 -9.76 -3.31
N TYR A 57 6.15 -10.30 -3.34
CA TYR A 57 5.33 -10.47 -2.14
C TYR A 57 6.04 -11.26 -1.04
N ASP A 58 6.70 -12.36 -1.40
CA ASP A 58 7.45 -13.18 -0.43
C ASP A 58 8.61 -12.40 0.21
N ARG A 59 9.32 -11.58 -0.58
CA ARG A 59 10.42 -10.75 -0.07
C ARG A 59 9.89 -9.71 0.92
N VAL A 60 8.79 -9.05 0.59
CA VAL A 60 8.16 -8.06 1.49
C VAL A 60 7.68 -8.72 2.78
N VAL A 61 7.02 -9.87 2.69
CA VAL A 61 6.55 -10.62 3.88
C VAL A 61 7.73 -11.03 4.77
N GLN A 62 8.80 -11.58 4.21
CA GLN A 62 9.99 -11.96 4.98
C GLN A 62 10.65 -10.74 5.65
N PHE A 63 10.80 -9.65 4.91
CA PHE A 63 11.39 -8.41 5.40
C PHE A 63 10.59 -7.82 6.58
N CYS A 64 9.27 -7.68 6.42
CA CYS A 64 8.40 -7.17 7.48
C CYS A 64 8.33 -8.11 8.68
N SER A 65 8.27 -9.44 8.45
CA SER A 65 8.23 -10.44 9.51
C SER A 65 9.49 -10.41 10.37
N GLN A 66 10.67 -10.30 9.73
CA GLN A 66 11.94 -10.18 10.45
C GLN A 66 11.97 -8.92 11.33
N LEU A 67 11.66 -7.75 10.77
CA LEU A 67 11.66 -6.50 11.54
C LEU A 67 10.63 -6.50 12.66
N ALA A 68 9.45 -7.06 12.43
CA ALA A 68 8.43 -7.20 13.46
C ALA A 68 8.90 -8.14 14.59
N ALA A 69 9.57 -9.24 14.28
CA ALA A 69 10.15 -10.15 15.27
C ALA A 69 11.28 -9.49 16.09
N GLU A 70 12.00 -8.54 15.50
CA GLU A 70 13.01 -7.71 16.17
C GLU A 70 12.39 -6.57 17.02
N GLY A 71 11.06 -6.42 17.02
CA GLY A 71 10.36 -5.40 17.80
C GLY A 71 10.43 -3.99 17.19
N VAL A 72 10.73 -3.89 15.89
CA VAL A 72 10.81 -2.61 15.19
C VAL A 72 9.41 -1.96 15.12
N PRO A 73 9.28 -0.65 15.44
CA PRO A 73 8.00 0.05 15.36
C PRO A 73 7.40 0.02 13.94
N PRO A 74 6.06 -0.03 13.78
CA PRO A 74 5.40 -0.09 12.47
C PRO A 74 5.86 0.97 11.46
N GLN A 75 6.05 2.21 11.91
CA GLN A 75 6.51 3.31 11.06
C GLN A 75 7.91 3.05 10.50
N ASP A 76 8.82 2.54 11.34
CA ASP A 76 10.19 2.23 10.91
C ASP A 76 10.21 1.04 9.96
N ILE A 77 9.27 0.09 10.09
CA ILE A 77 9.10 -1.01 9.13
C ILE A 77 8.74 -0.44 7.75
N THR A 78 7.74 0.45 7.67
CA THR A 78 7.32 1.05 6.39
C THR A 78 8.40 1.93 5.79
N ASP A 79 9.11 2.72 6.61
CA ASP A 79 10.20 3.58 6.12
C ASP A 79 11.34 2.75 5.53
N ARG A 80 11.74 1.67 6.21
CA ARG A 80 12.76 0.73 5.71
C ARG A 80 12.29 -0.02 4.47
N LEU A 81 11.02 -0.38 4.39
CA LEU A 81 10.45 -1.06 3.22
C LEU A 81 10.44 -0.15 1.99
N CYS A 82 10.04 1.11 2.14
CA CYS A 82 10.13 2.11 1.08
C CYS A 82 11.58 2.35 0.64
N GLN A 83 12.50 2.45 1.61
CA GLN A 83 13.92 2.63 1.32
C GLN A 83 14.52 1.43 0.57
N GLU A 84 14.15 0.21 0.96
CA GLU A 84 14.56 -1.01 0.28
C GLU A 84 14.09 -1.02 -1.18
N ALA A 85 12.84 -0.65 -1.45
CA ALA A 85 12.33 -0.55 -2.82
C ALA A 85 13.13 0.46 -3.66
N LEU A 86 13.44 1.64 -3.11
CA LEU A 86 14.29 2.62 -3.79
C LEU A 86 15.70 2.08 -4.07
N GLN A 87 16.29 1.34 -3.12
CA GLN A 87 17.59 0.69 -3.30
C GLN A 87 17.57 -0.44 -4.33
N GLN A 88 16.44 -1.15 -4.47
CA GLN A 88 16.21 -2.14 -5.53
C GLN A 88 15.93 -1.51 -6.90
N GLY A 89 15.93 -0.17 -7.00
CA GLY A 89 15.86 0.56 -8.26
C GLY A 89 14.47 1.06 -8.62
N SER A 90 13.55 1.19 -7.65
CA SER A 90 12.27 1.83 -7.92
C SER A 90 12.49 3.28 -8.37
N THR A 91 11.88 3.65 -9.50
CA THR A 91 11.95 5.01 -10.07
C THR A 91 10.65 5.78 -9.90
N ASP A 92 9.69 5.22 -9.16
CA ASP A 92 8.37 5.83 -8.93
C ASP A 92 8.21 6.30 -7.47
N ASN A 93 7.08 6.92 -7.17
CA ASN A 93 6.62 7.15 -5.82
C ASN A 93 6.39 5.80 -5.13
N VAL A 94 7.04 5.61 -3.98
CA VAL A 94 6.87 4.41 -3.17
C VAL A 94 6.08 4.78 -1.91
N THR A 95 4.93 4.14 -1.73
CA THR A 95 4.08 4.28 -0.55
C THR A 95 3.66 2.90 -0.08
N CYS A 96 3.75 2.66 1.23
CA CYS A 96 3.23 1.45 1.84
C CYS A 96 2.56 1.73 3.18
N VAL A 97 1.69 0.80 3.58
CA VAL A 97 0.99 0.79 4.86
C VAL A 97 1.19 -0.58 5.49
N TYR A 98 1.63 -0.61 6.75
CA TYR A 98 1.76 -1.81 7.54
C TYR A 98 0.71 -1.82 8.66
N ILE A 99 -0.06 -2.90 8.76
CA ILE A 99 -1.11 -3.07 9.77
C ILE A 99 -0.75 -4.30 10.61
N ASN A 100 -0.48 -4.09 11.89
CA ASN A 100 -0.31 -5.20 12.84
C ASN A 100 -1.68 -5.74 13.25
N ILE A 101 -1.96 -7.00 12.92
CA ILE A 101 -3.25 -7.66 13.20
C ILE A 101 -3.30 -8.21 14.63
N LYS A 102 -2.14 -8.56 15.20
CA LYS A 102 -2.03 -9.15 16.55
C LYS A 102 -2.20 -8.13 17.67
N THR A 103 -2.03 -6.84 17.41
CA THR A 103 -2.21 -5.80 18.44
C THR A 103 -3.68 -5.67 18.82
N LYS A 104 -4.01 -5.98 20.08
CA LYS A 104 -5.36 -5.73 20.62
C LYS A 104 -5.65 -4.24 20.57
N ARG A 105 -6.88 -3.86 20.21
CA ARG A 105 -7.35 -2.47 20.29
C ARG A 105 -7.00 -1.92 21.68
N PRO A 106 -6.31 -0.77 21.78
CA PRO A 106 -6.21 -0.05 23.04
C PRO A 106 -7.62 0.25 23.54
N ASN A 107 -7.82 0.32 24.86
CA ASN A 107 -9.08 0.84 25.40
C ASN A 107 -9.33 2.24 24.79
N SER A 108 -10.59 2.66 24.64
CA SER A 108 -10.92 3.92 23.95
C SER A 108 -10.27 5.17 24.56
N SER A 109 -9.78 5.09 25.80
CA SER A 109 -8.98 6.12 26.49
C SER A 109 -7.52 6.21 26.04
N ASP A 110 -7.00 5.14 25.43
CA ASP A 110 -5.59 4.98 25.05
C ASP A 110 -5.39 5.18 23.54
N TRP A 111 -6.42 5.67 22.84
CA TRP A 111 -6.31 6.18 21.47
C TRP A 111 -5.47 7.46 21.50
N CYS A 112 -4.17 7.29 21.70
CA CYS A 112 -3.19 8.29 21.35
C CYS A 112 -3.03 8.21 19.85
N SER A 113 -3.30 9.31 19.15
CA SER A 113 -2.92 9.50 17.76
C SER A 113 -1.40 9.40 17.66
N GLN A 114 -0.83 8.21 17.71
CA GLN A 114 0.53 8.00 17.25
C GLN A 114 0.47 8.29 15.76
N SER A 115 0.95 9.49 15.45
CA SER A 115 0.89 10.17 14.18
C SER A 115 1.09 9.17 13.05
N ALA A 116 0.21 9.18 12.05
CA ALA A 116 0.61 8.76 10.72
C ALA A 116 1.81 9.63 10.34
N ALA A 117 3.02 9.13 10.54
CA ALA A 117 4.22 9.88 10.27
C ALA A 117 4.50 9.70 8.77
N SER A 118 4.33 10.78 8.02
CA SER A 118 4.73 10.82 6.62
C SER A 118 6.21 11.14 6.57
N THR A 119 7.06 10.12 6.44
CA THR A 119 8.49 10.32 6.21
C THR A 119 8.74 10.55 4.72
N SER A 120 8.66 11.81 4.27
CA SER A 120 9.04 12.17 2.90
C SER A 120 10.55 12.38 2.85
N GLN A 121 11.28 11.43 2.26
CA GLN A 121 12.70 11.63 1.97
C GLN A 121 12.84 12.38 0.65
N LYS A 122 13.29 13.64 0.72
CA LYS A 122 13.72 14.39 -0.46
C LYS A 122 15.10 13.87 -0.86
N ASN A 123 15.19 13.14 -1.97
CA ASN A 123 16.47 12.84 -2.60
C ASN A 123 17.08 14.14 -3.13
N ALA A 124 18.32 14.43 -2.73
CA ALA A 124 19.13 15.58 -3.17
C ALA A 124 19.98 15.21 -4.39
#